data_AF-A0A0F2NMP1-F1
#
_entry.id   AF-A0A0F2NMP1-F1
#
_cell.length_a   1.000
_cell.length_b   1.000
_cell.length_c   1.000
_cell.angle_alpha   90.00
_cell.angle_beta   90.00
_cell.angle_gamma   90.00
#
_symmetry.space_group_name_H-M   'P 1'
#
loop_
_entity.id
_entity.type
_entity.pdbx_description
1 polymer ?
#
loop_
_entity_poly.entity_id
_entity_poly.type
_entity_poly.pdbx_seq_one_letter_code
_entity_poly.pdbx_strand_id
1 'polypeptide(L)'
;MDELGKIDLIRSRTGAGYREAREALESAGGDVVQALINIEERANDFSEKVNSRGQEFMGQVKGMLEKGRDARIRVKRGDKTVMDFPASVGAIGLLGALASSQLAVLGALGTVAAMANKYTLEIDRGGVKIEDPAQRPGPA
;
A
#
# COMPACT_ATOMS: atom_id res chain seq x y z
N MET A 1 -34.50 19.34 -23.08
CA MET A 1 -33.43 19.62 -22.10
C MET A 1 -32.16 19.86 -22.89
N ASP A 2 -31.50 20.98 -22.65
CA ASP A 2 -30.20 21.32 -23.22
C ASP A 2 -29.08 20.44 -22.63
N GLU A 3 -27.91 20.46 -23.25
CA GLU A 3 -26.77 19.61 -22.87
C GLU A 3 -26.29 19.89 -21.44
N LEU A 4 -26.20 21.17 -21.05
CA LEU A 4 -25.77 21.56 -19.71
C LEU A 4 -26.77 21.06 -18.65
N GLY A 5 -28.07 21.20 -18.91
CA GLY A 5 -29.10 20.64 -18.04
C GLY A 5 -28.97 19.12 -17.84
N LYS A 6 -28.67 18.36 -18.89
CA LYS A 6 -28.42 16.91 -18.77
C LYS A 6 -27.18 16.61 -17.92
N ILE A 7 -26.10 17.36 -18.12
CA ILE A 7 -24.86 17.21 -17.35
C ILE A 7 -25.11 17.52 -15.87
N ASP A 8 -25.80 18.61 -15.55
CA ASP A 8 -26.10 18.97 -14.17
C ASP A 8 -27.01 17.95 -13.47
N LEU A 9 -27.96 17.37 -14.20
CA LEU A 9 -28.78 16.28 -13.68
C LEU A 9 -27.94 15.06 -13.31
N ILE A 10 -27.02 14.64 -14.19
CA ILE A 10 -26.11 13.51 -13.92
C ILE A 10 -25.29 13.78 -12.66
N ARG A 11 -24.66 14.95 -12.56
CA ARG A 11 -23.86 15.35 -11.39
C ARG A 11 -24.67 15.34 -10.10
N SER A 12 -25.90 15.83 -10.14
CA SER A 12 -26.78 15.87 -8.96
C SER A 12 -27.15 14.49 -8.43
N ARG A 13 -27.20 13.49 -9.31
CA ARG A 13 -27.59 12.12 -8.99
C ARG A 13 -26.41 11.24 -8.56
N THR A 14 -25.24 11.46 -9.13
CA THR A 14 -24.07 10.59 -8.92
C THR A 14 -22.99 11.22 -8.06
N GLY A 15 -22.98 12.55 -7.89
CA GLY A 15 -21.87 13.29 -7.28
C GLY A 15 -20.67 13.50 -8.19
N ALA A 16 -20.74 13.08 -9.47
CA ALA A 16 -19.65 13.22 -10.44
C ALA A 16 -19.27 14.69 -10.71
N GLY A 17 -18.02 14.90 -11.12
CA GLY A 17 -17.55 16.19 -11.62
C GLY A 17 -18.09 16.52 -13.01
N TYR A 18 -18.01 17.79 -13.44
CA TYR A 18 -18.46 18.22 -14.77
C TYR A 18 -17.80 17.44 -15.92
N ARG A 19 -16.49 17.18 -15.82
CA ARG A 19 -15.75 16.43 -16.85
C ARG A 19 -16.29 15.00 -16.99
N GLU A 20 -16.41 14.30 -15.88
CA GLU A 20 -16.87 12.91 -15.83
C GLU A 20 -18.32 12.79 -16.29
N ALA A 21 -19.20 13.70 -15.86
CA ALA A 21 -20.59 13.72 -16.29
C ALA A 21 -20.73 14.00 -17.80
N ARG A 22 -19.92 14.91 -18.35
CA ARG A 22 -19.87 15.16 -19.81
C ARG A 22 -19.39 13.94 -20.57
N GLU A 23 -18.28 13.33 -20.16
CA GLU A 23 -17.73 12.12 -20.82
C GLU A 23 -18.73 10.95 -20.79
N ALA A 24 -19.43 10.76 -19.66
CA ALA A 24 -20.45 9.74 -19.54
C ALA A 24 -21.63 9.99 -20.48
N LEU A 25 -22.08 11.25 -20.59
CA LEU A 25 -23.17 11.65 -21.48
C LEU A 25 -22.77 11.50 -22.96
N GLU A 26 -21.55 11.87 -23.33
CA GLU A 26 -21.02 11.70 -24.68
C GLU A 26 -20.91 10.23 -25.06
N SER A 27 -20.38 9.40 -24.16
CA SER A 27 -20.25 7.94 -24.36
C SER A 27 -21.61 7.24 -24.45
N ALA A 28 -22.64 7.81 -23.82
CA ALA A 28 -24.02 7.35 -23.88
C ALA A 28 -24.81 7.90 -25.08
N GLY A 29 -24.16 8.62 -26.02
CA GLY A 29 -24.84 9.21 -27.18
C GLY A 29 -25.91 10.24 -26.79
N GLY A 30 -25.77 10.88 -25.63
CA GLY A 30 -26.74 11.86 -25.12
C GLY A 30 -27.91 11.28 -24.33
N ASP A 31 -27.93 9.96 -24.07
CA ASP A 31 -28.88 9.31 -23.16
C ASP A 31 -28.45 9.48 -21.70
N VAL A 32 -29.29 10.15 -20.91
CA VAL A 32 -29.02 10.43 -19.50
C VAL A 32 -29.10 9.18 -18.64
N VAL A 33 -30.06 8.29 -18.91
CA VAL A 33 -30.26 7.07 -18.11
C VAL A 33 -29.06 6.15 -18.32
N GLN A 34 -28.64 5.97 -19.58
CA GLN A 34 -27.46 5.16 -19.86
C GLN A 34 -26.19 5.78 -19.28
N ALA A 35 -26.04 7.11 -19.29
CA ALA A 35 -24.91 7.78 -18.65
C ALA A 35 -24.86 7.55 -17.13
N LEU A 36 -26.01 7.56 -16.45
CA LEU A 36 -26.11 7.27 -15.02
C LEU A 36 -25.70 5.81 -14.73
N ILE A 37 -26.24 4.85 -15.48
CA ILE A 37 -25.89 3.42 -15.37
C ILE A 37 -24.38 3.23 -15.53
N ASN A 38 -23.79 3.84 -16.58
CA ASN A 38 -22.36 3.72 -16.86
C ASN A 38 -21.46 4.25 -15.72
N ILE A 39 -21.91 5.29 -14.99
CA ILE A 39 -21.18 5.83 -13.84
C ILE A 39 -21.32 4.89 -12.63
N GLU A 40 -22.52 4.38 -12.36
CA GLU A 40 -22.77 3.44 -11.25
C GLU A 40 -21.99 2.14 -11.42
N GLU A 41 -21.99 1.56 -12.63
CA GLU A 41 -21.22 0.35 -12.94
C GLU A 41 -19.72 0.56 -12.73
N ARG A 42 -19.16 1.69 -13.20
CA ARG A 42 -17.74 2.02 -12.99
C ARG A 42 -17.37 2.15 -11.52
N ALA A 43 -18.24 2.75 -10.71
CA ALA A 43 -18.02 2.87 -9.27
C ALA A 43 -18.05 1.50 -8.57
N ASN A 44 -18.99 0.63 -8.95
CA ASN A 44 -19.09 -0.74 -8.43
C ASN A 44 -17.89 -1.59 -8.83
N ASP A 45 -17.50 -1.57 -10.11
CA ASP A 45 -16.32 -2.26 -10.63
C ASP A 45 -15.04 -1.87 -9.90
N PHE A 46 -14.87 -0.56 -9.63
CA PHE A 46 -13.73 -0.06 -8.90
C PHE A 46 -13.75 -0.53 -7.44
N SER A 47 -14.90 -0.44 -6.77
CA SER A 47 -15.08 -0.92 -5.40
C SER A 47 -14.82 -2.41 -5.27
N GLU A 48 -15.31 -3.22 -6.21
CA GLU A 48 -15.14 -4.68 -6.21
C GLU A 48 -13.68 -5.08 -6.52
N LYS A 49 -13.03 -4.41 -7.48
CA LYS A 49 -11.59 -4.61 -7.77
C LYS A 49 -10.70 -4.17 -6.61
N VAL A 50 -11.06 -3.08 -5.91
CA VAL A 50 -10.33 -2.61 -4.72
C VAL A 50 -10.56 -3.53 -3.54
N ASN A 51 -11.78 -3.99 -3.29
CA ASN A 51 -12.07 -4.92 -2.20
C ASN A 51 -11.41 -6.28 -2.41
N SER A 52 -11.50 -6.85 -3.62
CA SER A 52 -10.89 -8.15 -3.94
C SER A 52 -9.37 -8.10 -3.83
N ARG A 53 -8.72 -7.11 -4.47
CA ARG A 53 -7.26 -6.91 -4.34
C ARG A 53 -6.86 -6.56 -2.91
N GLY A 54 -7.66 -5.74 -2.22
CA GLY A 54 -7.43 -5.34 -0.84
C GLY A 54 -7.46 -6.54 0.11
N GLN A 55 -8.40 -7.46 -0.08
CA GLN A 55 -8.51 -8.67 0.74
C GLN A 55 -7.37 -9.65 0.49
N GLU A 56 -6.97 -9.85 -0.78
CA GLU A 56 -5.82 -10.67 -1.14
C GLU A 56 -4.52 -10.09 -0.57
N PHE A 57 -4.33 -8.79 -0.72
CA PHE A 57 -3.17 -8.07 -0.18
C PHE A 57 -3.14 -8.09 1.35
N MET A 58 -4.30 -7.93 2.00
CA MET A 58 -4.42 -8.01 3.46
C MET A 58 -4.06 -9.42 3.97
N GLY A 59 -4.40 -10.47 3.22
CA GLY A 59 -3.96 -11.84 3.50
C GLY A 59 -2.43 -11.99 3.42
N GLN A 60 -1.80 -11.43 2.39
CA GLN A 60 -0.34 -11.44 2.25
C GLN A 60 0.36 -10.64 3.36
N VAL A 61 -0.17 -9.47 3.71
CA VAL A 61 0.35 -8.63 4.81
C VAL A 61 0.19 -9.34 6.15
N LYS A 62 -0.97 -9.93 6.45
CA LYS A 62 -1.16 -10.74 7.68
C LYS A 62 -0.19 -11.91 7.74
N GLY A 63 -0.01 -12.65 6.66
CA GLY A 63 0.94 -13.75 6.59
C GLY A 63 2.40 -13.32 6.77
N MET A 64 2.79 -12.15 6.24
CA MET A 64 4.11 -11.55 6.49
C MET A 64 4.27 -11.07 7.93
N LEU A 65 3.22 -10.52 8.54
CA LEU A 65 3.24 -10.03 9.92
C LEU A 65 3.35 -11.17 10.92
N GLU A 66 2.64 -12.27 10.68
CA GLU A 66 2.71 -13.50 11.48
C GLU A 66 4.08 -14.20 11.36
N LYS A 67 4.65 -14.28 10.15
CA LYS A 67 5.98 -14.86 9.91
C LYS A 67 7.14 -13.96 10.32
N GLY A 68 6.91 -12.65 10.41
CA GLY A 68 7.93 -11.62 10.66
C GLY A 68 8.05 -11.18 12.11
N ARG A 69 7.33 -11.81 13.06
CA ARG A 69 7.19 -11.32 14.45
C ARG A 69 8.52 -11.05 15.16
N ASP A 70 9.56 -11.81 14.83
CA ASP A 70 10.87 -11.69 15.49
C ASP A 70 11.96 -11.07 14.58
N ALA A 71 11.62 -10.69 13.34
CA ALA A 71 12.57 -10.06 12.43
C ALA A 71 12.58 -8.54 12.62
N ARG A 72 13.73 -7.97 12.97
CA ARG A 72 13.91 -6.52 13.20
C ARG A 72 14.98 -5.94 12.29
N ILE A 73 14.72 -4.75 11.79
CA ILE A 73 15.65 -3.93 11.02
C ILE A 73 16.22 -2.88 11.96
N ARG A 74 17.54 -2.79 12.02
CA ARG A 74 18.27 -1.76 12.77
C ARG A 74 19.05 -0.90 11.80
N VAL A 75 18.89 0.42 11.92
CA VAL A 75 19.73 1.40 11.22
C VAL A 75 20.83 1.82 12.18
N LYS A 76 22.08 1.66 11.78
CA LYS A 76 23.26 2.00 12.58
C LYS A 76 24.07 3.13 11.95
N ARG A 77 24.81 3.86 12.78
CA ARG A 77 25.88 4.78 12.38
C ARG A 77 27.10 4.45 13.23
N GLY A 78 28.04 3.69 12.67
CA GLY A 78 29.07 3.00 13.47
C GLY A 78 28.42 1.95 14.38
N ASP A 79 28.80 1.90 15.65
CA ASP A 79 28.29 0.91 16.61
C ASP A 79 26.94 1.29 17.25
N LYS A 80 26.46 2.51 16.99
CA LYS A 80 25.22 3.03 17.58
C LYS A 80 24.01 2.76 16.68
N THR A 81 23.02 2.06 17.23
CA THR A 81 21.68 1.96 16.63
C THR A 81 20.96 3.30 16.74
N VAL A 82 20.51 3.86 15.61
CA VAL A 82 19.74 5.11 15.55
C VAL A 82 18.25 4.88 15.35
N MET A 83 17.87 3.76 14.72
CA MET A 83 16.48 3.35 14.52
C MET A 83 16.38 1.84 14.60
N ASP A 84 15.26 1.35 15.12
CA ASP A 84 15.01 -0.06 15.34
C ASP A 84 13.52 -0.34 15.21
N PHE A 85 13.13 -1.12 14.20
CA PHE A 85 11.73 -1.37 13.87
C PHE A 85 11.53 -2.78 13.29
N PRO A 86 10.32 -3.35 13.37
CA PRO A 86 10.01 -4.65 12.76
C PRO A 86 10.25 -4.64 11.25
N ALA A 87 10.77 -5.75 10.71
CA ALA A 87 11.05 -5.86 9.28
C ALA A 87 9.78 -5.71 8.41
N SER A 88 8.60 -6.02 8.96
CA SER A 88 7.30 -5.79 8.32
C SER A 88 7.06 -4.31 7.97
N VAL A 89 7.52 -3.36 8.81
CA VAL A 89 7.42 -1.93 8.54
C VAL A 89 8.23 -1.55 7.31
N GLY A 90 9.43 -2.11 7.16
CA GLY A 90 10.26 -1.92 5.97
C GLY A 90 9.59 -2.44 4.69
N ALA A 91 8.94 -3.60 4.75
CA ALA A 91 8.20 -4.16 3.62
C ALA A 91 7.03 -3.26 3.17
N ILE A 92 6.25 -2.73 4.13
CA ILE A 92 5.16 -1.78 3.86
C ILE A 92 5.72 -0.49 3.23
N GLY A 93 6.84 0.03 3.76
CA GLY A 93 7.50 1.21 3.22
C GLY A 93 7.95 1.03 1.76
N LEU A 94 8.50 -0.13 1.42
CA LEU A 94 8.89 -0.46 0.04
C LEU A 94 7.68 -0.55 -0.89
N LEU A 95 6.59 -1.18 -0.46
CA LEU A 95 5.35 -1.24 -1.24
C LEU A 95 4.78 0.16 -1.51
N GLY A 96 4.77 1.03 -0.50
CA GLY A 96 4.36 2.42 -0.66
C GLY A 96 5.26 3.18 -1.64
N ALA A 97 6.58 2.97 -1.57
CA ALA A 97 7.53 3.58 -2.50
C ALA A 97 7.30 3.13 -3.95
N LEU A 98 6.97 1.86 -4.20
CA LEU A 98 6.69 1.37 -5.55
C LEU A 98 5.33 1.85 -6.10
N ALA A 99 4.36 2.11 -5.22
CA ALA A 99 3.03 2.57 -5.61
C ALA A 99 2.99 4.05 -6.04
N SER A 100 4.00 4.85 -5.67
CA SER A 100 4.04 6.29 -5.99
C SER A 100 5.42 6.71 -6.48
N SER A 101 5.47 7.30 -7.68
CA SER A 101 6.71 7.83 -8.27
C SER A 101 7.38 8.87 -7.37
N GLN A 102 6.61 9.69 -6.66
CA GLN A 102 7.12 10.67 -5.71
C GLN A 102 7.78 9.99 -4.50
N LEU A 103 7.15 8.95 -3.95
CA LEU A 103 7.71 8.18 -2.83
C LEU A 103 8.93 7.37 -3.26
N ALA A 104 8.95 6.83 -4.48
CA ALA A 104 10.12 6.15 -5.04
C ALA A 104 11.34 7.08 -5.10
N VAL A 105 11.16 8.31 -5.61
CA VAL A 105 12.23 9.31 -5.66
C VAL A 105 12.71 9.67 -4.25
N LEU A 106 11.80 9.90 -3.31
CA LEU A 106 12.16 10.18 -1.91
C LEU A 106 12.93 9.01 -1.28
N GLY A 107 12.49 7.77 -1.53
CA GLY A 107 13.18 6.57 -1.07
C GLY A 107 14.59 6.47 -1.63
N ALA A 108 14.78 6.68 -2.93
CA ALA A 108 16.09 6.65 -3.58
C ALA A 108 17.03 7.75 -3.07
N LEU A 109 16.53 8.98 -2.86
CA LEU A 109 17.33 10.05 -2.27
C LEU A 109 17.71 9.74 -0.82
N GLY A 110 16.77 9.19 -0.05
CA GLY A 110 17.01 8.76 1.33
C GLY A 110 18.09 7.68 1.42
N THR A 111 18.08 6.68 0.53
CA THR A 111 19.11 5.63 0.51
C THR A 111 20.48 6.18 0.13
N VAL A 112 20.57 7.05 -0.87
CA VAL A 112 21.83 7.71 -1.26
C VAL A 112 22.38 8.54 -0.10
N ALA A 113 21.53 9.36 0.55
CA ALA A 113 21.93 10.17 1.69
C ALA A 113 22.40 9.31 2.88
N ALA A 114 21.72 8.19 3.14
CA ALA A 114 22.11 7.23 4.18
C ALA A 114 23.50 6.64 3.90
N MET A 115 23.78 6.21 2.66
CA MET A 115 25.09 5.70 2.27
C MET A 115 26.20 6.76 2.40
N ALA A 116 25.94 7.98 1.93
CA ALA A 116 26.88 9.09 2.06
C ALA A 116 27.23 9.41 3.53
N ASN A 117 26.27 9.24 4.44
CA ASN A 117 26.44 9.48 5.88
C ASN A 117 26.87 8.23 6.67
N LYS A 118 27.31 7.16 5.98
CA LYS A 118 27.79 5.90 6.57
C LYS A 118 26.78 5.22 7.50
N TYR A 119 25.50 5.30 7.14
CA TYR A 119 24.49 4.48 7.80
C TYR A 119 24.53 3.05 7.27
N THR A 120 24.37 2.07 8.15
CA THR A 120 24.29 0.65 7.81
C THR A 120 22.96 0.06 8.25
N LEU A 121 22.48 -0.94 7.52
CA LEU A 121 21.26 -1.68 7.84
C LEU A 121 21.66 -3.08 8.33
N GLU A 122 21.18 -3.45 9.51
CA GLU A 122 21.28 -4.81 10.04
C GLU A 122 19.88 -5.42 10.11
N ILE A 123 19.79 -6.69 9.70
CA ILE A 123 18.55 -7.46 9.82
C ILE A 123 18.79 -8.55 10.84
N ASP A 124 18.14 -8.42 11.98
CA ASP A 124 18.11 -9.45 13.01
C ASP A 124 16.89 -10.33 12.75
N ARG A 125 17.11 -11.53 12.22
CA ARG A 125 16.05 -12.54 12.11
C ARG A 125 16.10 -13.33 13.40
N GLY A 126 15.14 -13.10 14.31
CA GLY A 126 15.05 -13.81 15.57
C GLY A 126 15.36 -15.30 15.40
N GLY A 127 16.48 -15.72 15.98
CA GLY A 127 16.96 -17.09 15.85
C GLY A 127 15.99 -18.03 16.55
N VAL A 128 15.69 -19.17 15.91
CA VAL A 128 15.46 -20.39 16.67
C VAL A 128 16.67 -20.55 17.58
N LYS A 129 16.48 -20.39 18.90
CA LYS A 129 17.45 -20.88 19.87
C LYS A 129 17.47 -22.39 19.70
N ILE A 130 18.46 -22.92 18.97
CA ILE A 130 18.83 -24.31 19.12
C ILE A 130 19.52 -24.37 20.47
N GLU A 131 18.77 -24.75 21.51
CA GLU A 131 19.37 -25.12 22.78
C GLU A 131 20.27 -26.33 22.51
N ASP A 132 21.57 -26.17 22.76
CA ASP A 132 22.51 -27.26 22.71
C ASP A 132 22.05 -28.34 23.72
N PRO A 133 21.70 -29.57 23.28
CA PRO A 133 21.28 -30.63 24.19
C PRO A 133 22.34 -30.96 25.26
N ALA A 134 23.59 -30.49 25.13
CA ALA A 134 24.63 -30.60 26.15
C ALA A 134 24.47 -29.65 27.36
N GLN A 135 23.54 -28.68 27.32
CA GLN A 135 23.30 -27.72 28.42
C GLN A 135 22.06 -28.01 29.27
N ARG A 136 21.45 -29.21 29.15
CA ARG A 136 20.40 -29.60 30.10
C ARG A 136 21.03 -29.84 31.49
N PRO A 137 20.65 -29.09 32.54
CA PRO A 137 20.96 -29.54 33.90
C PRO A 137 20.28 -30.89 34.10
N GLY A 138 21.04 -31.86 34.62
CA GLY A 138 20.52 -33.19 34.95
C GLY A 138 19.35 -33.09 35.94
N PRO A 139 18.38 -34.02 35.89
CA PRO A 139 17.24 -34.01 36.80
C PRO A 139 17.74 -34.08 38.26
N ALA A 140 17.15 -33.23 39.10
CA ALA A 140 17.38 -33.18 40.54
C ALA A 140 16.85 -34.43 41.25
#